data_AF-R6MPP5-F1
#
_entry.id   AF-R6MPP5-F1
#
_cell.length_a   1.000
_cell.length_b   1.000
_cell.length_c   1.000
_cell.angle_alpha   90.00
_cell.angle_beta   90.00
_cell.angle_gamma   90.00
#
_symmetry.space_group_name_H-M   'P 1'
#
loop_
_entity.id
_entity.type
_entity.pdbx_description
1 polymer ?
#
loop_
_entity_poly.entity_id
_entity_poly.type
_entity_poly.pdbx_seq_one_letter_code
_entity_poly.pdbx_strand_id
1 'polypeptide(L)' 'MKQYEFWFIVGSQTLYGEKVLATVASRAEEMAQRLSAVLPYPLKYKVTAKSSAEVT' A
#
# COMPACT_ATOMS: atom_id res chain seq x y z
N MET A 1 -21.26 -14.80 6.74
CA MET A 1 -19.98 -14.22 7.21
C MET A 1 -19.85 -12.81 6.64
N LYS A 2 -19.36 -11.84 7.43
CA LYS A 2 -19.04 -10.50 6.90
C LYS A 2 -17.76 -10.61 6.07
N GLN A 3 -17.73 -10.01 4.89
CA GLN A 3 -16.50 -9.88 4.10
C GLN A 3 -15.70 -8.69 4.63
N TYR A 4 -14.56 -8.97 5.25
CA TYR A 4 -13.63 -7.96 5.71
C TYR A 4 -12.46 -7.84 4.73
N GLU A 5 -11.96 -6.61 4.55
CA GLU A 5 -10.69 -6.34 3.88
C GLU A 5 -9.75 -5.62 4.84
N PHE A 6 -8.45 -5.87 4.70
CA PHE A 6 -7.41 -5.18 5.45
C PHE A 6 -6.70 -4.19 4.54
N TRP A 7 -6.45 -2.97 5.03
CA TRP A 7 -5.78 -1.95 4.24
C TRP A 7 -4.27 -2.00 4.44
N PHE A 8 -3.55 -1.92 3.33
CA PHE A 8 -2.10 -1.85 3.29
C PHE A 8 -1.69 -0.43 2.87
N ILE A 9 -1.15 0.30 3.84
CA ILE A 9 -0.67 1.66 3.68
C ILE A 9 0.85 1.62 3.83
N VAL A 10 1.56 2.22 2.87
CA VAL A 10 3.02 2.29 2.87
C VAL A 10 3.45 3.72 3.15
N GLY A 11 4.42 3.92 4.03
CA GLY A 11 5.00 5.23 4.30
C GLY A 11 6.19 5.53 3.39
N SER A 12 6.31 6.78 2.93
CA SER A 12 7.48 7.30 2.23
C SER A 12 7.61 8.82 2.43
N GLN A 13 8.43 9.48 1.62
CA GLN A 13 8.61 10.94 1.65
C GLN A 13 8.89 11.48 0.24
N THR A 14 8.46 12.70 -0.03
CA THR A 14 8.62 13.39 -1.33
C THR A 14 10.08 13.63 -1.71
N LEU A 15 10.98 13.68 -0.72
CA LEU A 15 12.42 13.90 -0.89
C LEU A 15 13.11 12.85 -1.77
N TYR A 16 12.50 11.67 -1.97
CA TYR A 16 13.07 10.60 -2.77
C TYR A 16 12.81 10.73 -4.29
N GLY A 17 11.97 11.68 -4.70
CA GLY A 17 11.64 11.91 -6.11
C GLY A 17 10.67 10.88 -6.70
N GLU A 18 10.04 11.26 -7.81
CA GLU A 18 8.90 10.52 -8.40
C GLU A 18 9.25 9.10 -8.83
N LYS A 19 10.44 8.88 -9.40
CA LYS A 19 10.87 7.55 -9.87
C LYS A 19 10.95 6.54 -8.72
N VAL A 20 11.48 6.97 -7.57
CA VAL A 20 11.58 6.11 -6.38
C VAL A 20 10.18 5.85 -5.84
N LEU A 21 9.34 6.88 -5.75
CA LEU A 21 7.96 6.76 -5.26
C LEU A 21 7.09 5.85 -6.15
N ALA A 22 7.26 5.90 -7.47
CA ALA A 22 6.59 5.00 -8.40
C ALA A 22 7.03 3.54 -8.19
N THR A 23 8.33 3.33 -7.92
CA THR A 23 8.85 2.00 -7.60
C THR A 23 8.26 1.48 -6.28
N VAL A 24 8.20 2.32 -5.24
CA VAL A 24 7.60 1.97 -3.94
C VAL A 24 6.13 1.60 -4.12
N ALA A 25 5.35 2.40 -4.85
CA ALA A 25 3.95 2.12 -5.10
C ALA A 25 3.75 0.80 -5.86
N SER A 26 4.55 0.55 -6.90
CA SER A 26 4.49 -0.70 -7.68
C SER A 26 4.83 -1.93 -6.82
N ARG A 27 5.83 -1.85 -5.95
CA ARG A 27 6.18 -2.95 -5.04
C ARG A 27 5.14 -3.14 -3.94
N ALA A 28 4.54 -2.06 -3.45
CA ALA A 28 3.47 -2.12 -2.47
C ALA A 28 2.24 -2.86 -3.00
N GLU A 29 1.85 -2.57 -4.23
CA GLU A 29 0.79 -3.27 -4.94
C GLU A 29 1.13 -4.76 -5.13
N GLU A 30 2.35 -5.08 -5.58
CA GLU A 30 2.82 -6.47 -5.74
C GLU A 30 2.75 -7.25 -4.41
N MET A 31 3.18 -6.64 -3.29
CA MET A 31 3.11 -7.25 -1.97
C MET A 31 1.66 -7.51 -1.54
N ALA A 32 0.76 -6.54 -1.74
CA ALA A 32 -0.65 -6.69 -1.40
C ALA A 32 -1.30 -7.84 -2.17
N GLN A 33 -1.01 -7.98 -3.46
CA GLN A 33 -1.51 -9.06 -4.30
C GLN A 33 -0.97 -10.44 -3.85
N ARG A 34 0.35 -10.55 -3.64
CA ARG A 34 0.97 -11.81 -3.20
C ARG A 34 0.46 -12.26 -1.83
N LEU A 35 0.31 -11.33 -0.89
CA LEU A 35 -0.19 -11.64 0.46
C LEU A 35 -1.68 -11.99 0.44
N SER A 36 -2.49 -11.30 -0.37
CA SER A 36 -3.91 -11.63 -0.53
C SER A 36 -4.15 -13.05 -1.06
N ALA A 37 -3.20 -13.61 -1.81
CA ALA A 37 -3.30 -14.97 -2.32
C ALA A 37 -3.11 -16.06 -1.24
N VAL A 38 -2.50 -15.72 -0.10
CA VAL A 38 -2.16 -16.68 0.97
C VAL A 38 -2.84 -16.38 2.32
N LEU A 39 -3.37 -15.16 2.50
CA LEU A 39 -4.06 -14.76 3.72
C LEU A 39 -5.56 -15.07 3.66
N PRO A 40 -6.21 -15.30 4.82
CA PRO A 40 -7.65 -15.60 4.88
C PRO A 40 -8.56 -14.40 4.55
N TYR A 41 -7.99 -13.20 4.42
CA TYR A 41 -8.70 -11.98 4.05
C TYR A 41 -7.85 -11.17 3.07
N PRO A 42 -8.48 -10.45 2.11
CA PRO A 42 -7.76 -9.65 1.15
C PRO A 42 -7.04 -8.48 1.81
N LEU A 43 -5.82 -8.25 1.35
CA LEU A 43 -5.00 -7.10 1.69
C LEU A 43 -5.02 -6.10 0.52
N LYS A 44 -5.51 -4.89 0.77
CA LYS A 44 -5.74 -3.87 -0.26
C LYS A 44 -4.76 -2.73 -0.12
N TYR A 45 -3.86 -2.57 -1.09
CA TYR A 45 -3.02 -1.39 -1.16
C TYR A 45 -3.89 -0.14 -1.36
N LYS A 46 -3.65 0.87 -0.53
CA LYS A 46 -4.40 2.13 -0.57
C LYS A 46 -3.57 3.27 -1.10
N VAL A 47 -2.40 3.48 -0.50
CA VAL A 47 -1.56 4.64 -0.78
C VAL A 47 -0.15 4.40 -0.29
N THR A 48 0.80 5.01 -1.00
CA THR A 48 2.13 5.32 -0.45
C THR A 48 2.05 6.75 0.07
N ALA A 49 1.76 6.90 1.37
CA ALA A 49 1.58 8.20 2.02
C ALA A 49 2.93 8.90 2.20
N LYS A 50 2.99 10.19 1.83
CA LYS A 50 4.25 10.96 1.74
C LYS A 50 4.22 12.23 2.58
N SER A 51 3.07 12.54 3.17
CA SER A 51 2.81 13.70 3.99
C SER A 51 1.69 13.40 4.99
N SER A 52 1.59 14.19 6.05
CA SER A 52 0.52 14.05 7.06
C SER A 52 -0.87 14.24 6.46
N ALA A 53 -1.01 15.10 5.46
CA ALA A 53 -2.29 15.34 4.77
C ALA A 53 -2.84 14.07 4.09
N GLU A 54 -1.97 13.16 3.67
CA GLU A 54 -2.34 11.90 3.01
C GLU A 54 -2.78 10.80 4.00
N VAL A 55 -2.72 11.04 5.31
CA VAL A 55 -3.00 10.06 6.38
C VAL A 55 -4.21 10.50 7.25
N THR A 56 -5.06 11.39 6.73
CA THR A 56 -6.23 11.93 7.47
C THR A 56 -7.50 11.10 7.25
#